data_AF-A0A941ZJV8-F1
#
_entry.id   AF-A0A941ZJV8-F1
#
_cell.length_a   1.000
_cell.length_b   1.000
_cell.length_c   1.000
_cell.angle_alpha   90.00
_cell.angle_beta   90.00
_cell.angle_gamma   90.00
#
_symmetry.space_group_name_H-M   'P 1'
#
loop_
_entity.id
_entity.type
_entity.pdbx_description
1 polymer ?
#
loop_
_entity_poly.entity_id
_entity_poly.type
_entity_poly.pdbx_seq_one_letter_code
_entity_poly.pdbx_strand_id
1 'polypeptide(L)'
;TVNYELDKTTRHIRSPTGTVKRLSVAVAVNHKQLTGSDGKLSSKPLSENELKQITDLTREAMGYNKERGDTLNVANTPFETIVREVLPDTPLWKDPSVISLAKEIGRYLLFGALATWLFFGVVRPFLREIAARAAAEREQRQLTAAQESGVAGHLPAPAGAALRFDQKLLEAKTLAKQDPKLVANVIRDWVDGRER
;
A
#
# COMPACT_ATOMS: atom_id res chain seq x y z
N THR A 1 -60.22 -6.09 -85.10
CA THR A 1 -58.95 -5.57 -84.55
C THR A 1 -58.58 -6.43 -83.35
N VAL A 2 -57.33 -6.89 -83.24
CA VAL A 2 -56.91 -7.78 -82.15
C VAL A 2 -56.03 -6.98 -81.20
N ASN A 3 -56.36 -7.02 -79.91
CA ASN A 3 -55.59 -6.35 -78.87
C ASN A 3 -54.71 -7.37 -78.16
N TYR A 4 -53.48 -6.99 -77.83
CA TYR A 4 -52.54 -7.83 -77.09
C TYR A 4 -52.15 -7.13 -75.80
N GLU A 5 -52.20 -7.85 -74.69
CA GLU A 5 -51.63 -7.40 -73.42
C GLU A 5 -50.22 -7.98 -73.30
N LEU A 6 -49.22 -7.12 -73.11
CA LEU A 6 -47.84 -7.53 -72.86
C LEU A 6 -47.59 -7.55 -71.35
N ASP A 7 -46.98 -8.62 -70.88
CA ASP A 7 -46.56 -8.76 -69.49
C ASP A 7 -45.48 -7.72 -69.14
N LYS A 8 -45.74 -6.91 -68.10
CA LYS A 8 -44.81 -5.92 -67.56
C LYS A 8 -44.24 -6.38 -66.23
N THR A 9 -42.97 -6.76 -66.22
CA THR A 9 -42.24 -7.02 -64.96
C THR A 9 -41.52 -5.74 -64.51
N THR A 10 -41.95 -5.17 -63.38
CA THR A 10 -41.27 -4.01 -62.77
C THR A 10 -40.44 -4.48 -61.58
N ARG A 11 -39.11 -4.30 -61.64
CA ARG A 11 -38.21 -4.59 -60.52
C ARG A 11 -37.79 -3.29 -59.83
N HIS A 12 -37.95 -3.22 -58.52
CA HIS A 12 -37.35 -2.18 -57.67
C HIS A 12 -36.17 -2.76 -56.90
N ILE A 13 -34.99 -2.17 -57.07
CA ILE A 13 -33.77 -2.54 -56.34
C ILE A 13 -33.41 -1.36 -55.44
N ARG A 14 -33.39 -1.60 -54.11
CA ARG A 14 -32.83 -0.66 -53.14
C ARG A 14 -31.46 -1.15 -52.74
N SER A 15 -30.41 -0.44 -53.17
CA SER A 15 -29.05 -0.77 -52.78
C SER A 15 -28.79 -0.37 -51.32
N PRO A 16 -28.11 -1.21 -50.52
CA PRO A 16 -27.69 -0.84 -49.17
C PRO A 16 -26.62 0.25 -49.22
N THR A 17 -26.62 1.13 -48.22
CA THR A 17 -25.59 2.17 -48.03
C THR A 17 -24.37 1.59 -47.32
N GLY A 18 -23.15 1.98 -47.73
CA GLY A 18 -21.90 1.56 -47.07
C GLY A 18 -21.13 0.45 -47.78
N THR A 19 -21.26 0.32 -49.10
CA THR A 19 -20.47 -0.67 -49.86
C THR A 19 -19.00 -0.24 -49.99
N VAL A 20 -18.10 -1.21 -49.93
CA VAL A 20 -16.66 -0.98 -50.13
C VAL A 20 -16.41 -0.75 -51.62
N LYS A 21 -15.89 0.44 -51.96
CA LYS A 21 -15.55 0.80 -53.36
C LYS A 21 -14.20 0.28 -53.80
N ARG A 22 -13.21 0.24 -52.90
CA ARG A 22 -11.83 -0.22 -53.16
C ARG A 22 -11.09 -0.44 -51.84
N LEU A 23 -10.27 -1.49 -51.79
CA LEU A 23 -9.31 -1.74 -50.71
C LEU A 23 -7.87 -1.57 -51.21
N SER A 24 -7.01 -0.99 -50.37
CA SER A 24 -5.58 -0.88 -50.62
C SER A 24 -4.84 -1.30 -49.36
N VAL A 25 -4.13 -2.42 -49.43
CA VAL A 25 -3.48 -3.04 -48.27
C VAL A 25 -1.98 -3.19 -48.52
N ALA A 26 -1.18 -2.83 -47.53
CA ALA A 26 0.26 -3.05 -47.52
C ALA A 26 0.63 -3.85 -46.27
N VAL A 27 1.42 -4.91 -46.44
CA VAL A 27 1.85 -5.78 -45.36
C VAL A 27 3.37 -5.83 -45.35
N ALA A 28 3.97 -5.48 -44.20
CA ALA A 28 5.40 -5.64 -43.97
C ALA A 28 5.64 -6.88 -43.10
N VAL A 29 6.49 -7.78 -43.57
CA VAL A 29 6.83 -9.03 -42.87
C VAL A 29 8.29 -8.95 -42.45
N ASN A 30 8.56 -9.31 -41.19
CA ASN A 30 9.92 -9.37 -40.67
C ASN A 30 10.64 -10.62 -41.18
N HIS A 31 11.96 -10.53 -41.30
CA HIS A 31 12.82 -11.67 -41.53
C HIS A 31 12.70 -12.74 -40.44
N LYS A 32 12.97 -13.99 -40.81
CA LYS A 32 13.02 -15.10 -39.88
C LYS A 32 14.34 -15.03 -39.10
N GLN A 33 14.23 -15.02 -37.77
CA GLN A 33 15.37 -15.16 -36.88
C GLN A 33 15.81 -16.63 -36.83
N LEU A 34 17.07 -16.89 -37.15
CA LEU A 34 17.70 -18.19 -37.00
C LEU A 34 18.78 -18.08 -35.94
N THR A 35 18.65 -18.87 -34.88
CA THR A 35 19.70 -19.04 -33.87
C THR A 35 20.73 -20.03 -34.41
N GLY A 36 21.94 -19.54 -34.70
CA GLY A 36 23.06 -20.40 -35.05
C GLY A 36 23.53 -21.23 -33.84
N SER A 37 24.33 -22.27 -34.10
CA SER A 37 24.97 -23.12 -33.08
C SER A 37 25.76 -22.33 -32.02
N ASP A 38 26.21 -21.12 -32.38
CA ASP A 38 27.07 -20.27 -31.57
C ASP A 38 26.26 -19.25 -30.73
N GLY A 39 24.94 -19.40 -30.67
CA GLY A 39 24.03 -18.47 -29.98
C GLY A 39 23.84 -17.13 -30.70
N LYS A 40 24.49 -16.91 -31.86
CA LYS A 40 24.30 -15.71 -32.68
C LYS A 40 22.96 -15.77 -33.43
N LEU A 41 22.16 -14.72 -33.26
CA LEU A 41 20.94 -14.51 -34.02
C LEU A 41 21.30 -14.02 -35.42
N SER A 42 20.90 -14.78 -36.44
CA SER A 42 21.05 -14.43 -37.85
C SER A 42 19.67 -14.14 -38.45
N SER A 43 19.56 -13.04 -39.20
CA SER A 43 18.33 -12.65 -39.87
C SER A 43 18.32 -13.20 -41.29
N LYS A 44 17.34 -14.05 -41.61
CA LYS A 44 17.17 -14.64 -42.95
C LYS A 44 15.88 -14.15 -43.60
N PRO A 45 15.92 -13.66 -44.85
CA PRO A 45 14.70 -13.38 -45.62
C PRO A 45 13.79 -14.61 -45.73
N LEU A 46 12.48 -14.39 -45.79
CA LEU A 46 11.53 -15.46 -46.07
C LEU A 46 11.75 -15.98 -47.50
N SER A 47 11.46 -17.27 -47.69
CA SER A 47 11.48 -17.87 -49.02
C SER A 47 10.33 -17.37 -49.89
N GLU A 48 10.46 -17.47 -51.21
CA GLU A 48 9.42 -17.07 -52.16
C GLU A 48 8.10 -17.84 -51.93
N ASN A 49 8.18 -19.11 -51.55
CA ASN A 49 7.01 -19.94 -51.25
C ASN A 49 6.25 -19.41 -50.02
N GLU A 50 6.97 -19.04 -48.95
CA GLU A 50 6.37 -18.46 -47.75
C GLU A 50 5.73 -17.09 -48.07
N LEU A 51 6.41 -16.25 -48.86
CA LEU A 51 5.85 -14.95 -49.28
C LEU A 51 4.60 -15.11 -50.16
N LYS A 52 4.59 -16.09 -51.06
CA LYS A 52 3.40 -16.42 -51.85
C LYS A 52 2.24 -16.86 -50.95
N GLN A 53 2.50 -17.75 -49.99
CA GLN A 53 1.49 -18.21 -49.05
C GLN A 53 0.91 -17.06 -48.22
N ILE A 54 1.76 -16.17 -47.70
CA ILE A 54 1.33 -14.98 -46.96
C ILE A 54 0.47 -14.07 -47.85
N THR A 55 0.90 -13.87 -49.10
CA THR A 55 0.17 -13.04 -50.07
C THR A 55 -1.22 -13.62 -50.37
N ASP A 56 -1.31 -14.94 -50.58
CA ASP A 56 -2.56 -15.62 -50.89
C ASP A 56 -3.52 -15.61 -49.68
N LEU A 57 -3.02 -15.90 -48.47
CA LEU A 57 -3.81 -15.81 -47.23
C LEU A 57 -4.32 -14.38 -46.98
N THR A 58 -3.49 -13.37 -47.21
CA THR A 58 -3.89 -11.97 -47.05
C THR A 58 -4.96 -11.60 -48.07
N ARG A 59 -4.83 -12.07 -49.32
CA ARG A 59 -5.80 -11.85 -50.39
C ARG A 59 -7.16 -12.43 -50.05
N GLU A 60 -7.20 -13.64 -49.50
CA GLU A 60 -8.42 -14.30 -49.04
C GLU A 60 -9.02 -13.59 -47.82
N ALA A 61 -8.20 -13.27 -46.82
CA ALA A 61 -8.65 -12.63 -45.58
C ALA A 61 -9.29 -11.26 -45.82
N MET A 62 -8.80 -10.48 -46.79
CA MET A 62 -9.38 -9.18 -47.14
C MET A 62 -10.57 -9.26 -48.10
N GLY A 63 -10.89 -10.44 -48.63
CA GLY A 63 -11.90 -10.60 -49.69
C GLY A 63 -11.53 -9.83 -50.95
N TYR A 64 -10.27 -9.95 -51.39
CA TYR A 64 -9.73 -9.23 -52.55
C TYR A 64 -10.60 -9.40 -53.78
N ASN A 65 -10.92 -8.28 -54.42
CA ASN A 65 -11.69 -8.26 -55.64
C ASN A 65 -10.98 -7.40 -56.70
N LYS A 66 -10.59 -8.04 -57.80
CA LYS A 66 -9.92 -7.37 -58.94
C LYS A 66 -10.86 -6.39 -59.66
N GLU A 67 -12.15 -6.71 -59.78
CA GLU A 67 -13.16 -5.86 -60.42
C GLU A 67 -13.48 -4.62 -59.58
N ARG A 68 -13.39 -4.75 -58.25
CA ARG A 68 -13.45 -3.63 -57.30
C ARG A 68 -12.20 -2.72 -57.38
N GLY A 69 -11.12 -3.20 -58.01
CA GLY A 69 -9.87 -2.47 -58.15
C GLY A 69 -8.99 -2.51 -56.91
N ASP A 70 -9.09 -3.58 -56.12
CA ASP A 70 -8.28 -3.74 -54.92
C ASP A 70 -6.79 -3.92 -55.22
N THR A 71 -5.94 -3.49 -54.28
CA THR A 71 -4.49 -3.64 -54.36
C THR A 71 -3.91 -4.21 -53.08
N LEU A 72 -2.92 -5.09 -53.23
CA LEU A 72 -2.15 -5.70 -52.14
C LEU A 72 -0.66 -5.63 -52.46
N ASN A 73 0.14 -5.13 -51.52
CA ASN A 73 1.60 -5.19 -51.58
C ASN A 73 2.16 -5.83 -50.32
N VAL A 74 3.07 -6.80 -50.48
CA VAL A 74 3.74 -7.48 -49.37
C VAL A 74 5.24 -7.26 -49.48
N ALA A 75 5.82 -6.62 -48.48
CA ALA A 75 7.25 -6.36 -48.40
C ALA A 75 7.87 -7.22 -47.29
N ASN A 76 8.99 -7.87 -47.59
CA ASN A 76 9.78 -8.58 -46.60
C ASN A 76 11.03 -7.75 -46.28
N THR A 77 11.09 -7.20 -45.07
CA THR A 77 12.16 -6.30 -44.66
C THR A 77 12.59 -6.62 -43.23
N PRO A 78 13.90 -6.56 -42.93
CA PRO A 78 14.37 -6.75 -41.56
C PRO A 78 13.86 -5.60 -40.70
N PHE A 79 13.21 -5.93 -39.60
CA PHE A 79 12.80 -4.91 -38.63
C PHE A 79 13.99 -4.56 -37.74
N GLU A 80 14.12 -3.27 -37.42
CA GLU A 80 15.04 -2.81 -36.39
C GLU A 80 14.70 -3.51 -35.09
N THR A 81 15.61 -4.38 -34.65
CA THR A 81 15.47 -4.97 -33.33
C THR A 81 15.95 -3.89 -32.39
N ILE A 82 15.01 -3.24 -31.69
CA ILE A 82 15.38 -2.45 -30.51
C ILE A 82 15.95 -3.49 -29.55
N VAL A 83 17.27 -3.67 -29.60
CA VAL A 83 18.01 -4.35 -28.56
C VAL A 83 17.76 -3.47 -27.36
N ARG A 84 16.70 -3.80 -26.61
CA ARG A 84 16.54 -3.31 -25.24
C ARG A 84 17.87 -3.67 -24.64
N GLU A 85 18.70 -2.67 -24.38
CA GLU A 85 19.96 -2.85 -23.69
C GLU A 85 19.57 -3.68 -22.48
N VAL A 86 19.93 -4.97 -22.52
CA VAL A 86 19.90 -5.81 -21.34
C VAL A 86 21.02 -5.19 -20.54
N LEU A 87 20.66 -4.15 -19.78
CA LEU A 87 21.56 -3.47 -18.88
C LEU A 87 22.21 -4.61 -18.11
N PRO A 88 23.54 -4.76 -18.21
CA PRO A 88 24.21 -5.84 -17.53
C PRO A 88 23.77 -5.79 -16.07
N ASP A 89 23.39 -6.94 -15.52
CA ASP A 89 22.93 -7.06 -14.14
C ASP A 89 23.90 -6.27 -13.26
N THR A 90 23.44 -5.11 -12.79
CA THR A 90 24.33 -4.21 -12.08
C THR A 90 24.57 -4.88 -10.73
N PRO A 91 25.84 -5.12 -10.35
CA PRO A 91 26.10 -5.78 -9.08
C PRO A 91 25.44 -5.01 -7.95
N LEU A 92 24.86 -5.71 -6.97
CA LEU A 92 24.02 -5.11 -5.92
C LEU A 92 24.70 -3.93 -5.20
N TRP A 93 26.02 -3.93 -5.06
CA TRP A 93 26.78 -2.84 -4.42
C TRP A 93 26.95 -1.57 -5.27
N LYS A 94 26.66 -1.63 -6.57
CA LYS A 94 26.68 -0.49 -7.50
C LYS A 94 25.29 0.06 -7.80
N ASP A 95 24.24 -0.66 -7.41
CA ASP A 95 22.87 -0.20 -7.59
C ASP A 95 22.61 1.02 -6.68
N PRO A 96 22.27 2.20 -7.25
CA PRO A 96 21.96 3.40 -6.48
C PRO A 96 20.87 3.17 -5.42
N SER A 97 19.90 2.31 -5.70
CA SER A 97 18.76 1.98 -4.83
C SER A 97 19.21 1.21 -3.60
N VAL A 98 20.14 0.25 -3.78
CA VAL A 98 20.72 -0.53 -2.69
C VAL A 98 21.60 0.36 -1.82
N ILE A 99 22.39 1.26 -2.42
CA ILE A 99 23.22 2.21 -1.67
C ILE A 99 22.36 3.17 -0.86
N SER A 100 21.26 3.69 -1.41
CA SER A 100 20.34 4.56 -0.67
C SER A 100 19.70 3.84 0.51
N LEU A 101 19.25 2.60 0.30
CA LEU A 101 18.64 1.78 1.35
C LEU A 101 19.66 1.45 2.45
N ALA A 102 20.89 1.08 2.07
CA ALA A 102 21.97 0.80 3.02
C ALA A 102 22.33 2.03 3.88
N LYS A 103 22.36 3.24 3.29
CA LYS A 103 22.58 4.49 4.03
C LYS A 103 21.43 4.78 5.01
N GLU A 104 20.18 4.54 4.59
CA GLU A 104 19.02 4.75 5.45
C GLU A 104 19.02 3.79 6.64
N ILE A 105 19.24 2.50 6.40
CA ILE A 105 19.39 1.49 7.45
C ILE A 105 20.57 1.86 8.37
N GLY A 106 21.72 2.22 7.79
CA GLY A 106 22.89 2.63 8.55
C GLY A 106 22.63 3.83 9.46
N ARG A 107 21.86 4.82 9.01
CA ARG A 107 21.44 5.97 9.83
C ARG A 107 20.60 5.54 11.03
N TYR A 108 19.58 4.70 10.81
CA TYR A 108 18.73 4.23 11.91
C TYR A 108 19.50 3.33 12.89
N LEU A 109 20.41 2.49 12.39
CA LEU A 109 21.30 1.70 13.24
C LEU A 109 22.21 2.60 14.09
N LEU A 110 22.72 3.70 13.53
CA LEU A 110 23.54 4.66 14.28
C LEU A 110 22.74 5.31 15.42
N PHE A 111 21.54 5.81 15.13
CA PHE A 111 20.67 6.37 16.17
C PHE A 111 20.24 5.33 17.21
N GLY A 112 19.92 4.11 16.78
CA GLY A 112 19.58 3.00 17.66
C GLY A 112 20.76 2.60 18.56
N ALA A 113 21.97 2.55 18.01
CA ALA A 113 23.19 2.29 18.78
C ALA A 113 23.46 3.40 19.79
N LEU A 114 23.31 4.67 19.41
CA LEU A 114 23.49 5.81 20.32
C LEU A 114 22.44 5.82 21.43
N ALA A 115 21.16 5.57 21.10
CA ALA A 115 20.09 5.46 22.09
C ALA A 115 20.31 4.30 23.05
N THR A 116 20.77 3.15 22.53
CA THR A 116 21.13 1.99 23.36
C THR A 116 22.29 2.35 24.28
N TRP A 117 23.35 2.97 23.76
CA TRP A 117 24.49 3.39 24.56
C TRP A 117 24.10 4.36 25.68
N LEU A 118 23.28 5.37 25.38
CA LEU A 118 22.76 6.33 26.38
C LEU A 118 21.84 5.67 27.41
N PHE A 119 20.98 4.74 26.98
CA PHE A 119 20.09 4.01 27.87
C PHE A 119 20.88 3.18 28.89
N PHE A 120 21.88 2.41 28.42
CA PHE A 120 22.71 1.59 29.30
C PHE A 120 23.68 2.43 30.13
N GLY A 121 24.19 3.54 29.58
CA GLY A 121 25.16 4.41 30.25
C GLY A 121 24.56 5.36 31.28
N VAL A 122 23.37 5.90 31.06
CA VAL A 122 22.77 6.96 31.90
C VAL A 122 21.43 6.56 32.49
N VAL A 123 20.49 6.13 31.64
CA VAL A 123 19.10 5.88 32.07
C VAL A 123 19.04 4.70 33.05
N ARG A 124 19.69 3.58 32.70
CA ARG A 124 19.72 2.36 33.52
C ARG A 124 20.35 2.57 34.91
N PRO A 125 21.55 3.18 35.07
CA PRO A 125 22.09 3.44 36.40
C PRO A 125 21.24 4.42 37.20
N PHE A 126 20.70 5.46 36.58
CA PHE A 126 19.82 6.43 37.26
C PHE A 126 18.54 5.78 37.80
N LEU A 127 17.87 4.94 37.00
CA LEU A 127 16.71 4.18 37.45
C LEU A 127 17.06 3.18 38.55
N ARG A 128 18.26 2.58 38.50
CA ARG A 128 18.75 1.67 39.55
C ARG A 128 18.96 2.40 40.88
N GLU A 129 19.46 3.63 40.86
CA GLU A 129 19.60 4.45 42.08
C GLU A 129 18.24 4.82 42.66
N ILE A 130 17.28 5.25 41.83
CA ILE A 130 15.92 5.55 42.30
C ILE A 130 15.27 4.29 42.88
N ALA A 131 15.39 3.15 42.20
CA ALA A 131 14.86 1.88 42.68
C ALA A 131 15.53 1.44 43.99
N ALA A 132 16.84 1.62 44.14
CA ALA A 132 17.57 1.30 45.36
C ALA A 132 17.14 2.20 46.54
N ARG A 133 16.96 3.51 46.31
CA ARG A 133 16.45 4.44 47.32
C ARG A 133 15.02 4.09 47.74
N ALA A 134 14.15 3.78 46.78
CA ALA A 134 12.79 3.35 47.05
C ALA A 134 12.73 2.02 47.81
N ALA A 135 13.66 1.09 47.54
CA ALA A 135 13.77 -0.16 48.28
C ALA A 135 14.24 0.08 49.73
N ALA A 136 15.25 0.93 49.94
CA ALA A 136 15.73 1.30 51.27
C ALA A 136 14.66 2.01 52.11
N GLU A 137 13.87 2.90 51.50
CA GLU A 137 12.75 3.57 52.20
C GLU A 137 11.64 2.58 52.59
N ARG A 138 11.37 1.57 51.76
CA ARG A 138 10.42 0.49 52.10
C ARG A 138 10.93 -0.37 53.25
N GLU A 139 12.22 -0.71 53.25
CA GLU A 139 12.85 -1.47 54.32
C GLU A 139 12.83 -0.68 55.64
N GLN A 140 13.19 0.60 55.62
CA GLN A 140 13.07 1.48 56.79
C GLN A 140 11.64 1.59 57.30
N ARG A 141 10.64 1.77 56.42
CA ARG A 141 9.23 1.78 56.82
C ARG A 141 8.77 0.48 57.46
N GLN A 142 9.26 -0.67 56.97
CA GLN A 142 8.96 -1.98 57.56
C GLN A 142 9.61 -2.16 58.93
N LEU A 143 10.86 -1.69 59.11
CA LEU A 143 11.56 -1.73 60.39
C LEU A 143 10.91 -0.79 61.43
N THR A 144 10.51 0.43 61.03
CA THR A 144 9.76 1.34 61.93
C THR A 144 8.37 0.80 62.25
N ALA A 145 7.66 0.18 61.29
CA ALA A 145 6.37 -0.44 61.56
C ALA A 145 6.49 -1.66 62.49
N ALA A 146 7.56 -2.44 62.38
CA ALA A 146 7.85 -3.55 63.30
C ALA A 146 8.23 -3.05 64.71
N GLN A 147 8.90 -1.90 64.80
CA GLN A 147 9.30 -1.28 66.07
C GLN A 147 8.13 -0.56 66.77
N GLU A 148 7.23 0.08 66.03
CA GLU A 148 5.96 0.62 66.55
C GLU A 148 4.99 -0.49 66.97
N SER A 149 5.08 -1.67 66.34
CA SER A 149 4.33 -2.88 66.75
C SER A 149 4.94 -3.58 67.97
N GLY A 150 6.12 -3.15 68.44
CA GLY A 150 6.80 -3.68 69.62
C GLY A 150 6.44 -3.00 70.94
N VAL A 151 5.62 -1.93 70.92
CA VAL A 151 5.24 -1.16 72.11
C VAL A 151 3.74 -0.88 72.14
N ALA A 152 2.91 -1.92 72.03
CA ALA A 152 1.53 -1.86 72.47
C ALA A 152 1.04 -3.26 72.81
N GLY A 153 0.99 -3.55 74.11
CA GLY A 153 0.23 -4.67 74.62
C GLY A 153 -1.24 -4.55 74.21
N HIS A 154 -1.78 -5.67 73.72
CA HIS A 154 -3.11 -6.21 74.00
C HIS A 154 -4.34 -5.25 74.02
N LEU A 155 -5.29 -5.54 73.09
CA LEU A 155 -6.75 -5.23 73.04
C LEU A 155 -7.24 -4.05 72.14
N PRO A 156 -8.47 -4.13 71.58
CA PRO A 156 -8.71 -3.94 70.14
C PRO A 156 -9.29 -2.57 69.73
N ALA A 157 -9.20 -2.27 68.43
CA ALA A 157 -9.79 -1.10 67.75
C ALA A 157 -11.28 -0.91 68.09
N PRO A 158 -11.74 0.34 68.38
CA PRO A 158 -12.41 1.16 67.36
C PRO A 158 -12.27 2.70 67.52
N ALA A 159 -11.23 3.23 68.16
CA ALA A 159 -11.14 4.67 68.45
C ALA A 159 -10.63 5.56 67.29
N GLY A 160 -9.88 5.01 66.33
CA GLY A 160 -9.25 5.79 65.25
C GLY A 160 -10.18 6.24 64.13
N ALA A 161 -11.37 5.63 63.99
CA ALA A 161 -12.31 5.94 62.92
C ALA A 161 -13.19 7.18 63.24
N ALA A 162 -13.60 7.34 64.50
CA ALA A 162 -14.46 8.45 64.94
C ALA A 162 -13.73 9.81 64.85
N LEU A 163 -12.48 9.88 65.31
CA LEU A 163 -11.65 11.10 65.23
C LEU A 163 -11.40 11.57 63.78
N ARG A 164 -11.33 10.64 62.83
CA ARG A 164 -11.14 10.95 61.41
C ARG A 164 -12.42 11.46 60.74
N PHE A 165 -13.58 11.05 61.23
CA PHE A 165 -14.86 11.51 60.70
C PHE A 165 -15.14 12.96 61.09
N ASP A 166 -14.89 13.31 62.35
CA ASP A 166 -15.11 14.68 62.86
C ASP A 166 -14.21 15.71 62.17
N GLN A 167 -12.95 15.36 61.89
CA GLN A 167 -12.03 16.22 61.15
C GLN A 167 -12.51 16.49 59.71
N LYS A 168 -12.96 15.45 59.00
CA LYS A 168 -13.51 15.58 57.64
C LYS A 168 -14.80 16.39 57.62
N LEU A 169 -15.63 16.30 58.67
CA LEU A 169 -16.85 17.07 58.80
C LEU A 169 -16.58 18.56 58.99
N LEU A 170 -15.52 18.90 59.75
CA LEU A 170 -15.10 20.28 59.96
C LEU A 170 -14.56 20.91 58.68
N GLU A 171 -13.73 20.16 57.94
CA GLU A 171 -13.15 20.57 56.66
C GLU A 171 -14.22 20.75 55.58
N ALA A 172 -15.21 19.86 55.50
CA ALA A 172 -16.34 20.01 54.59
C ALA A 172 -17.17 21.28 54.90
N LYS A 173 -17.36 21.60 56.18
CA LYS A 173 -18.10 22.81 56.61
C LYS A 173 -17.36 24.10 56.27
N THR A 174 -16.03 24.13 56.36
CA THR A 174 -15.24 25.32 56.01
C THR A 174 -15.19 25.54 54.50
N LEU A 175 -15.05 24.46 53.73
CA LEU A 175 -15.04 24.52 52.26
C LEU A 175 -16.38 25.03 51.71
N ALA A 176 -17.50 24.63 52.33
CA ALA A 176 -18.83 25.12 51.99
C ALA A 176 -19.04 26.62 52.27
N LYS A 177 -18.35 27.18 53.27
CA LYS A 177 -18.41 28.63 53.57
C LYS A 177 -17.55 29.46 52.61
N GLN A 178 -16.40 28.92 52.19
CA GLN A 178 -15.45 29.65 51.36
C GLN A 178 -15.88 29.68 49.89
N ASP A 179 -16.47 28.59 49.38
CA ASP A 179 -16.78 28.50 47.96
C ASP A 179 -18.16 27.86 47.69
N PRO A 180 -19.26 28.62 47.88
CA PRO A 180 -20.62 28.09 47.78
C PRO A 180 -20.98 27.64 46.35
N LYS A 181 -20.31 28.17 45.32
CA LYS A 181 -20.55 27.80 43.92
C LYS A 181 -20.05 26.38 43.60
N LEU A 182 -18.92 25.97 44.16
CA LEU A 182 -18.39 24.61 43.99
C LEU A 182 -19.30 23.57 44.64
N VAL A 183 -19.79 23.84 45.86
CA VAL A 183 -20.72 22.94 46.55
C VAL A 183 -22.06 22.84 45.80
N ALA A 184 -22.58 23.95 45.26
CA ALA A 184 -23.80 23.93 44.46
C ALA A 184 -23.65 23.08 43.19
N ASN A 185 -22.48 23.12 42.53
CA ASN A 185 -22.22 22.29 41.36
C ASN A 185 -22.20 20.79 41.70
N VAL A 186 -21.62 20.39 42.83
CA VAL A 186 -21.59 18.98 43.27
C VAL A 186 -22.99 18.49 43.67
N ILE A 187 -23.77 19.32 44.37
CA ILE A 187 -25.17 18.98 44.70
C ILE A 187 -26.00 18.85 43.42
N ARG A 188 -25.81 19.76 42.45
CA ARG A 188 -26.46 19.66 41.15
C ARG A 188 -26.08 18.37 40.45
N ASP A 189 -24.81 17.99 40.43
CA ASP A 189 -24.33 16.74 39.80
C ASP A 189 -24.95 15.48 40.46
N TRP A 190 -25.20 15.51 41.77
CA TRP A 190 -25.89 14.44 42.49
C TRP A 190 -27.42 14.44 42.33
N VAL A 191 -28.02 15.60 42.06
CA VAL A 191 -29.44 15.73 41.77
C VAL A 191 -29.72 15.33 40.32
N ASP A 192 -28.91 15.78 39.38
CA ASP A 192 -29.03 15.49 37.94
C ASP A 192 -28.55 14.07 37.61
N GLY A 193 -27.61 13.52 38.39
CA GLY A 193 -27.07 12.16 38.22
C GLY A 193 -28.01 11.01 38.63
N ARG A 194 -29.29 11.30 38.96
CA ARG A 194 -30.28 10.28 39.35
C ARG A 194 -31.32 9.95 38.26
N GLU A 195 -31.13 10.45 37.04
CA GLU A 195 -31.90 10.05 35.86
C GLU A 195 -31.03 9.31 34.82
N ARG A 196 -30.38 8.22 35.23
CA ARG A 196 -30.05 7.07 34.36
C ARG A 196 -30.09 5.76 35.13
#